data_AF-A0A7S2H8Z7-F1
#
_entry.id   AF-A0A7S2H8Z7-F1
#
_cell.length_a   1.000
_cell.length_b   1.000
_cell.length_c   1.000
_cell.angle_alpha   90.00
_cell.angle_beta   90.00
_cell.angle_gamma   90.00
#
_symmetry.space_group_name_H-M   'P 1'
#
loop_
_entity.id
_entity.type
_entity.pdbx_description
1 polymer ?
#
loop_
_entity_poly.entity_id
_entity_poly.type
_entity_poly.pdbx_seq_one_letter_code
_entity_poly.pdbx_strand_id
1 'polypeptide(L)'
;PISAIARSISEMGFNCVRLPYSTQGWVTNPVVQDRRLTANPQLQGGKRFREVFKATVEALTDEGLMVIINNHNSKSGWCCTVDQDEGFWHVPGYNESQWIGSLTGLAQMFRHSP
;
A
#
# COMPACT_ATOMS: atom_id res chain seq x y z
N PRO A 1 -12.99 8.24 -7.53
CA PRO A 1 -13.07 6.80 -7.15
C PRO A 1 -11.78 6.08 -7.57
N ILE A 2 -11.44 4.97 -6.93
CA ILE A 2 -10.17 4.25 -7.13
C ILE A 2 -9.99 3.75 -8.57
N SER A 3 -11.04 3.20 -9.18
CA SER A 3 -11.05 2.77 -10.58
C SER A 3 -10.85 3.93 -11.55
N ALA A 4 -11.46 5.09 -11.28
CA ALA A 4 -11.28 6.27 -12.12
C ALA A 4 -9.82 6.77 -12.13
N ILE A 5 -9.13 6.67 -10.99
CA ILE A 5 -7.70 7.02 -10.89
C ILE A 5 -6.85 6.00 -11.67
N ALA A 6 -7.07 4.69 -11.45
CA ALA A 6 -6.36 3.65 -12.16
C ALA A 6 -6.53 3.77 -13.69
N ARG A 7 -7.77 3.97 -14.16
CA ARG A 7 -8.07 4.20 -15.58
C ARG A 7 -7.35 5.43 -16.11
N SER A 8 -7.38 6.54 -15.39
CA SER A 8 -6.72 7.78 -15.82
C SER A 8 -5.21 7.56 -16.01
N ILE A 9 -4.57 6.78 -15.12
CA ILE A 9 -3.14 6.43 -15.25
C ILE A 9 -2.89 5.64 -16.54
N SER A 10 -3.73 4.65 -16.82
CA SER A 10 -3.66 3.84 -18.05
C SER A 10 -3.90 4.68 -19.32
N GLU A 11 -4.93 5.54 -19.31
CA GLU A 11 -5.27 6.44 -20.42
C GLU A 11 -4.20 7.50 -20.70
N MET A 12 -3.42 7.89 -19.69
CA MET A 12 -2.23 8.75 -19.88
C MET A 12 -1.05 8.01 -20.54
N GLY A 13 -1.16 6.71 -20.79
CA GLY A 13 -0.14 5.89 -21.45
C GLY A 13 0.89 5.28 -20.49
N PHE A 14 0.69 5.37 -19.16
CA PHE A 14 1.53 4.66 -18.21
C PHE A 14 1.12 3.18 -18.14
N ASN A 15 2.10 2.30 -17.91
CA ASN A 15 1.89 0.85 -17.79
C ASN A 15 2.32 0.29 -16.42
N CYS A 16 2.76 1.14 -15.50
CA CYS A 16 3.26 0.71 -14.20
C CYS A 16 3.03 1.76 -13.11
N VAL A 17 2.77 1.30 -11.89
CA VAL A 17 2.65 2.12 -10.68
C VAL A 17 3.56 1.55 -9.59
N ARG A 18 4.45 2.39 -9.05
CA ARG A 18 5.12 2.12 -7.77
C ARG A 18 4.17 2.48 -6.64
N LEU A 19 3.79 1.50 -5.83
CA LEU A 19 2.81 1.66 -4.74
C LEU A 19 3.50 1.54 -3.37
N PRO A 20 3.78 2.66 -2.69
CA PRO A 20 4.45 2.66 -1.39
C PRO A 20 3.55 2.12 -0.27
N TYR A 21 4.16 1.44 0.70
CA TYR A 21 3.57 1.11 1.99
C TYR A 21 4.59 1.24 3.13
N SER A 22 4.11 1.29 4.37
CA SER A 22 4.95 1.26 5.57
C SER A 22 4.84 -0.07 6.32
N THR A 23 5.92 -0.49 6.98
CA THR A 23 5.91 -1.67 7.87
C THR A 23 4.85 -1.51 8.96
N GLN A 24 4.70 -0.32 9.53
CA GLN A 24 3.64 0.02 10.48
C GLN A 24 2.24 -0.22 9.91
N GLY A 25 1.96 0.25 8.70
CA GLY A 25 0.67 0.08 8.06
C GLY A 25 0.30 -1.40 7.94
N TRP A 26 1.27 -2.23 7.53
CA TRP A 26 1.10 -3.67 7.48
C TRP A 26 0.87 -4.28 8.87
N VAL A 27 1.76 -4.00 9.83
CA VAL A 27 1.76 -4.64 11.16
C VAL A 27 0.53 -4.24 11.97
N THR A 28 0.25 -2.94 12.09
CA THR A 28 -0.87 -2.43 12.89
C THR A 28 -2.22 -2.61 12.18
N ASN A 29 -2.20 -2.66 10.85
CA ASN A 29 -3.35 -2.89 9.98
C ASN A 29 -4.58 -2.04 10.37
N PRO A 30 -4.46 -0.72 10.59
CA PRO A 30 -5.50 0.08 11.25
C PRO A 30 -6.80 0.10 10.43
N VAL A 31 -7.92 0.34 11.11
CA VAL A 31 -9.20 0.62 10.45
C VAL A 31 -9.10 1.95 9.71
N VAL A 32 -9.48 1.96 8.43
CA VAL A 32 -9.57 3.19 7.64
C VAL A 32 -10.91 3.85 7.94
N GLN A 33 -10.87 5.08 8.43
CA GLN A 33 -12.08 5.82 8.80
C GLN A 33 -12.94 6.11 7.56
N ASP A 34 -14.25 5.81 7.62
CA ASP A 34 -15.18 5.96 6.48
C ASP A 34 -15.19 7.37 5.87
N ARG A 35 -14.96 8.40 6.68
CA ARG A 35 -14.83 9.80 6.22
C ARG A 35 -13.70 10.01 5.20
N ARG A 36 -12.69 9.12 5.16
CA ARG A 36 -11.58 9.14 4.19
C ARG A 36 -11.91 8.37 2.91
N LEU A 37 -13.03 7.66 2.89
CA LEU A 37 -13.45 6.75 1.83
C LEU A 37 -14.76 7.19 1.17
N THR A 38 -15.16 8.45 1.33
CA THR A 38 -16.44 8.97 0.79
C THR A 38 -16.53 8.84 -0.74
N ALA A 39 -15.40 8.91 -1.45
CA ALA A 39 -15.34 8.68 -2.90
C ALA A 39 -15.28 7.18 -3.30
N ASN A 40 -15.24 6.28 -2.32
CA ASN A 40 -15.20 4.83 -2.48
C ASN A 40 -16.10 4.13 -1.43
N PRO A 41 -17.44 4.30 -1.49
CA PRO A 41 -18.36 3.73 -0.49
C PRO A 41 -18.24 2.21 -0.34
N GLN A 42 -17.86 1.50 -1.41
CA GLN A 42 -17.62 0.05 -1.40
C GLN A 42 -16.46 -0.39 -0.50
N LEU A 43 -15.59 0.54 -0.09
CA LEU A 43 -14.48 0.30 0.84
C LEU A 43 -14.79 0.78 2.25
N GLN A 44 -15.97 1.35 2.51
CA GLN A 44 -16.40 1.72 3.87
C GLN A 44 -16.82 0.49 4.68
N GLY A 45 -17.17 0.70 5.95
CA GLY A 45 -17.70 -0.36 6.81
C GLY A 45 -16.60 -1.07 7.60
N GLY A 46 -15.60 -0.32 8.06
CA GLY A 46 -14.56 -0.83 8.96
C GLY A 46 -13.42 -1.56 8.25
N LYS A 47 -13.26 -1.37 6.94
CA LYS A 47 -12.13 -1.93 6.17
C LYS A 47 -10.81 -1.49 6.76
N ARG A 48 -9.88 -2.45 6.86
CA ARG A 48 -8.54 -2.22 7.37
C ARG A 48 -7.56 -1.90 6.26
N PHE A 49 -6.40 -1.35 6.64
CA PHE A 49 -5.32 -0.99 5.73
C PHE A 49 -5.04 -2.05 4.65
N ARG A 50 -4.87 -3.32 5.04
CA ARG A 50 -4.56 -4.41 4.10
C ARG A 50 -5.68 -4.64 3.07
N GLU A 51 -6.94 -4.51 3.47
CA GLU A 51 -8.09 -4.68 2.56
C GLU A 51 -8.17 -3.52 1.56
N VAL A 52 -7.96 -2.29 2.02
CA VAL A 52 -7.94 -1.10 1.15
C VAL A 52 -6.74 -1.14 0.21
N PHE A 53 -5.57 -1.57 0.70
CA PHE A 53 -4.37 -1.74 -0.12
C PHE A 53 -4.59 -2.81 -1.20
N LYS A 54 -5.19 -3.96 -0.85
CA LYS A 54 -5.57 -5.00 -1.81
C LYS A 54 -6.51 -4.47 -2.89
N ALA A 55 -7.58 -3.77 -2.51
CA ALA A 55 -8.49 -3.17 -3.47
C ALA A 55 -7.81 -2.13 -4.38
N THR A 56 -6.76 -1.47 -3.88
CA THR A 56 -5.94 -0.55 -4.68
C THR A 56 -5.10 -1.28 -5.72
N VAL A 57 -4.43 -2.36 -5.33
CA VAL A 57 -3.66 -3.19 -6.25
C VAL A 57 -4.59 -3.79 -7.32
N GLU A 58 -5.73 -4.35 -6.91
CA GLU A 58 -6.72 -4.92 -7.83
C GLU A 58 -7.23 -3.91 -8.85
N ALA A 59 -7.62 -2.72 -8.40
CA ALA A 59 -8.08 -1.66 -9.32
C ALA A 59 -7.01 -1.23 -10.33
N LEU A 60 -5.73 -1.25 -9.95
CA LEU A 60 -4.62 -0.95 -10.86
C LEU A 60 -4.40 -2.08 -11.87
N THR A 61 -4.37 -3.33 -11.40
CA THR A 61 -4.16 -4.50 -12.27
C THR A 61 -5.33 -4.73 -13.22
N ASP A 62 -6.57 -4.41 -12.82
CA ASP A 62 -7.77 -4.50 -13.66
C ASP A 62 -7.69 -3.56 -14.88
N GLU A 63 -6.96 -2.44 -14.76
CA GLU A 63 -6.71 -1.48 -15.85
C GLU A 63 -5.39 -1.78 -16.60
N GLY A 64 -4.80 -2.97 -16.37
CA GLY A 64 -3.61 -3.46 -17.06
C GLY A 64 -2.27 -2.88 -16.56
N LEU A 65 -2.26 -2.24 -15.39
CA LEU A 65 -1.06 -1.62 -14.81
C LEU A 65 -0.26 -2.63 -13.99
N MET A 66 1.04 -2.75 -14.27
CA MET A 66 1.96 -3.46 -13.39
C MET A 66 2.11 -2.71 -12.07
N VAL A 67 2.01 -3.39 -10.93
CA VAL A 67 2.17 -2.76 -9.61
C VAL A 67 3.48 -3.18 -8.94
N ILE A 68 4.37 -2.22 -8.70
CA ILE A 68 5.59 -2.42 -7.91
C ILE A 68 5.30 -2.03 -6.46
N ILE A 69 5.03 -3.03 -5.63
CA ILE A 69 4.84 -2.82 -4.18
C ILE A 69 6.18 -2.44 -3.55
N ASN A 70 6.20 -1.29 -2.88
CA ASN A 70 7.42 -0.75 -2.31
C ASN A 70 7.29 -0.56 -0.80
N ASN A 71 8.06 -1.31 -0.02
CA ASN A 71 8.29 -0.96 1.38
C ASN A 71 9.10 0.34 1.39
N HIS A 72 8.46 1.44 1.81
CA HIS A 72 9.03 2.78 1.70
C HIS A 72 9.54 3.30 3.03
N ASN A 73 8.82 2.98 4.12
CA ASN A 73 9.10 3.44 5.47
C ASN A 73 8.84 2.33 6.50
N SER A 74 9.46 2.46 7.67
CA SER A 74 9.07 1.68 8.84
C SER A 74 7.80 2.25 9.48
N LYS A 75 7.79 3.54 9.84
CA LYS A 75 6.62 4.25 10.39
C LYS A 75 5.75 4.84 9.29
N SER A 76 4.44 4.85 9.50
CA SER A 76 3.49 5.52 8.61
C SER A 76 3.64 7.02 8.73
N GLY A 77 3.92 7.71 7.63
CA GLY A 77 4.06 9.15 7.63
C GLY A 77 4.67 9.69 6.33
N TRP A 78 5.02 10.98 6.37
CA TRP A 78 5.81 11.60 5.32
C TRP A 78 7.29 11.32 5.55
N CYS A 79 8.01 11.02 4.48
CA CYS A 79 9.38 10.52 4.56
C CYS A 79 10.42 11.47 3.97
N CYS A 80 11.64 10.99 4.17
CA CYS A 80 12.80 11.16 3.31
C CYS A 80 13.57 12.46 3.47
N THR A 81 13.52 13.03 4.68
CA THR A 81 14.51 14.03 5.10
C THR A 81 15.81 13.35 5.51
N VAL A 82 16.93 14.06 5.37
CA VAL A 82 18.28 13.53 5.64
C VAL A 82 18.51 13.15 7.11
N ASP A 83 17.68 13.66 8.00
CA ASP A 83 17.71 13.48 9.45
C ASP A 83 16.70 12.45 9.97
N GLN A 84 16.02 11.72 9.08
CA GLN A 84 15.10 10.67 9.54
C GLN A 84 15.84 9.45 10.08
N ASP A 85 15.40 8.99 11.25
CA ASP A 85 15.88 7.78 11.91
C ASP A 85 15.26 6.51 11.29
N GLU A 86 15.27 6.41 9.96
CA GLU A 86 14.78 5.27 9.16
C GLU A 86 15.75 4.90 8.03
N GLY A 87 17.06 4.83 8.34
CA GLY A 87 18.11 4.52 7.36
C GLY A 87 18.31 3.02 7.05
N PHE A 88 17.73 2.13 7.85
CA PHE A 88 17.83 0.67 7.70
C PHE A 88 16.45 0.04 7.59
N TRP A 89 16.39 -1.22 7.13
CA TRP A 89 15.15 -2.01 7.07
C TRP A 89 14.61 -2.41 8.45
N HIS A 90 15.33 -2.09 9.52
CA HIS A 90 14.90 -2.21 10.90
C HIS A 90 15.18 -0.89 11.65
N VAL A 91 14.29 -0.53 12.57
CA VAL A 91 14.40 0.68 13.42
C VAL A 91 13.82 0.41 14.81
N PRO A 92 14.09 1.24 15.83
CA PRO A 92 13.35 1.18 17.08
C PRO A 92 11.84 1.23 16.86
N GLY A 93 11.14 0.17 17.31
CA GLY A 93 9.69 -0.03 17.14
C GLY A 93 9.27 -0.93 15.98
N TYR A 94 10.13 -1.16 14.99
CA TYR A 94 9.89 -2.10 13.88
C TYR A 94 11.15 -2.91 13.56
N ASN A 95 11.18 -4.16 14.00
CA ASN A 95 12.34 -5.03 13.84
C ASN A 95 12.34 -5.73 12.47
N GLU A 96 13.45 -6.41 12.17
CA GLU A 96 13.65 -7.13 10.91
C GLU A 96 12.59 -8.21 10.66
N SER A 97 12.14 -8.95 11.69
CA SER A 97 11.14 -10.00 11.49
C SER A 97 9.77 -9.43 11.09
N GLN A 98 9.40 -8.25 11.60
CA GLN A 98 8.21 -7.52 11.17
C GLN A 98 8.35 -7.00 9.73
N TRP A 99 9.54 -6.52 9.36
CA TRP A 99 9.83 -6.12 7.97
C TRP A 99 9.72 -7.30 7.00
N ILE A 100 10.40 -8.43 7.28
CA ILE A 100 10.31 -9.68 6.50
C ILE A 100 8.86 -10.18 6.45
N GLY A 101 8.16 -10.16 7.58
CA GLY A 101 6.76 -10.56 7.66
C GLY A 101 5.82 -9.70 6.80
N SER A 102 6.14 -8.41 6.62
CA SER A 102 5.39 -7.54 5.72
C SER A 102 5.63 -7.87 4.25
N LEU A 103 6.87 -8.11 3.87
CA LEU A 103 7.24 -8.46 2.49
C LEU A 103 6.66 -9.80 2.08
N THR A 104 6.86 -10.82 2.91
CA THR A 104 6.36 -12.17 2.65
C THR A 104 4.84 -12.21 2.65
N GLY A 105 4.19 -11.48 3.55
CA GLY A 105 2.73 -11.36 3.59
C GLY A 105 2.13 -10.70 2.35
N LEU A 106 2.74 -9.62 1.85
CA LEU A 106 2.31 -8.98 0.59
C LEU A 106 2.59 -9.87 -0.62
N ALA A 107 3.76 -10.52 -0.68
CA ALA A 107 4.09 -11.46 -1.75
C ALA A 107 3.11 -12.65 -1.80
N GLN A 108 2.70 -13.17 -0.65
CA GLN A 108 1.67 -14.21 -0.58
C GLN A 108 0.29 -13.69 -1.00
N MET A 109 -0.08 -12.48 -0.54
CA MET A 109 -1.37 -11.86 -0.85
C MET A 109 -1.58 -11.68 -2.36
N PHE A 110 -0.52 -11.35 -3.11
CA PHE A 110 -0.59 -11.06 -4.54
C PHE A 110 0.11 -12.11 -5.41
N ARG A 111 0.34 -13.32 -4.89
CA ARG A 111 1.03 -14.42 -5.60
C ARG A 111 0.38 -14.77 -6.96
N HIS A 112 -0.93 -14.59 -7.05
CA HIS A 112 -1.74 -14.92 -8.22
C HIS A 112 -2.33 -13.67 -8.88
N SER A 113 -1.86 -12.48 -8.50
CA SER A 113 -2.18 -11.27 -9.26
C SER A 113 -1.55 -11.39 -10.65
N PRO A 114 -2.29 -10.99 -11.70
CA PRO A 114 -1.83 -11.05 -13.08
C PRO A 114 -0.65 -10.11 -13.34
#